data_AF-A0A9W8QT10-F1
#
_entry.id   AF-A0A9W8QT10-F1
#
_cell.length_a   1.000
_cell.length_b   1.000
_cell.length_c   1.000
_cell.angle_alpha   90.00
_cell.angle_beta   90.00
_cell.angle_gamma   90.00
#
_symmetry.space_group_name_H-M   'P 1'
#
loop_
_entity.id
_entity.type
_entity.pdbx_description
1 polymer ?
#
loop_
_entity_poly.entity_id
_entity_poly.type
_entity_poly.pdbx_seq_one_letter_code
_entity_poly.pdbx_strand_id
1 'polypeptide(L)'
;MKALAYAAMDTQASEAVGGPRVRIPFICAANERRPGGDWEIGRVGYEEKLCRRSNLSATLNTPWPNSPELNNYPIPSQGGILSDVVVVCRGPHDRYDRLDSWFDLPVVSVPPTRWPKLKNNGHKYSFAEEREMTRDKLRGAL
;
A
#
# COMPACT_ATOMS: atom_id res chain seq x y z
N MET A 1 16.74 -3.27 2.62
CA MET A 1 17.63 -2.44 3.47
C MET A 1 18.23 -1.24 2.74
N LYS A 2 18.60 -1.31 1.44
CA LYS A 2 19.16 -0.13 0.72
C LYS A 2 18.21 1.08 0.61
N ALA A 3 16.92 0.87 0.34
CA ALA A 3 15.95 1.96 0.21
C ALA A 3 15.85 2.80 1.50
N LEU A 4 15.75 2.15 2.66
CA LEU A 4 15.71 2.84 3.96
C LEU A 4 17.00 3.62 4.23
N ALA A 5 18.16 3.08 3.85
CA ALA A 5 19.43 3.79 3.96
C ALA A 5 19.47 5.03 3.07
N TYR A 6 19.01 4.93 1.81
CA TYR A 6 18.92 6.09 0.92
C TYR A 6 17.95 7.15 1.45
N ALA A 7 16.75 6.78 1.89
CA ALA A 7 15.83 7.75 2.48
C ALA A 7 16.36 8.40 3.76
N ALA A 8 17.17 7.69 4.56
CA ALA A 8 17.83 8.29 5.72
C ALA A 8 18.89 9.32 5.29
N MET A 9 19.71 8.99 4.28
CA MET A 9 20.69 9.94 3.71
C MET A 9 20.00 11.15 3.09
N ASP A 10 18.95 10.94 2.30
CA ASP A 10 18.20 12.01 1.65
C ASP A 10 17.44 12.87 2.67
N THR A 11 16.92 12.25 3.75
CA THR A 11 16.34 12.96 4.89
C THR A 11 17.37 13.87 5.55
N GLN A 12 18.56 13.35 5.87
CA GLN A 12 19.62 14.16 6.48
C GLN A 12 20.03 15.33 5.58
N ALA A 13 20.15 15.10 4.27
CA ALA A 13 20.49 16.15 3.31
C ALA A 13 19.38 17.22 3.21
N SER A 14 18.10 16.80 3.19
CA SER A 14 16.94 17.69 3.18
C SER A 14 16.86 18.52 4.46
N GLU A 15 16.99 17.89 5.63
CA GLU A 15 16.93 18.56 6.94
C GLU A 15 18.10 19.55 7.14
N ALA A 16 19.29 19.24 6.62
CA ALA A 16 20.45 20.14 6.69
C ALA A 16 20.23 21.49 5.99
N VAL A 17 19.28 21.57 5.05
CA VAL A 17 18.88 22.81 4.37
C VAL A 17 17.51 23.32 4.83
N GLY A 18 16.96 22.79 5.92
CA GLY A 18 15.65 23.16 6.47
C GLY A 18 14.44 22.53 5.76
N GLY A 19 14.67 21.51 4.92
CA GLY A 19 13.64 20.74 4.25
C GLY A 19 13.00 19.64 5.12
N PRO A 20 11.93 18.98 4.64
CA PRO A 20 11.22 17.94 5.38
C PRO A 20 11.89 16.56 5.32
N ARG A 21 11.48 15.65 6.20
CA ARG A 21 11.84 14.23 6.15
C ARG A 21 11.38 13.60 4.82
N VAL A 22 12.28 12.84 4.19
CA VAL A 22 11.97 12.06 2.98
C VAL A 22 11.26 10.78 3.39
N ARG A 23 10.01 10.61 2.94
CA ARG A 23 9.17 9.44 3.22
C ARG A 23 9.15 8.52 2.00
N ILE A 24 9.30 7.21 2.21
CA ILE A 24 9.17 6.20 1.15
C ILE A 24 7.75 5.62 1.18
N PRO A 25 6.93 5.82 0.14
CA PRO A 25 5.62 5.18 0.04
C PRO A 25 5.73 3.66 -0.10
N PHE A 26 4.87 2.94 0.60
CA PHE A 26 4.70 1.50 0.44
C PHE A 26 3.53 1.22 -0.51
N ILE A 27 3.78 0.47 -1.58
CA ILE A 27 2.70 0.02 -2.47
C ILE A 27 2.02 -1.21 -1.86
N CYS A 28 0.74 -1.08 -1.55
CA CYS A 28 -0.10 -2.15 -1.00
C CYS A 28 -0.99 -2.75 -2.09
N ALA A 29 -0.95 -4.08 -2.24
CA ALA A 29 -1.84 -4.83 -3.11
C ALA A 29 -3.24 -4.92 -2.48
N ALA A 30 -4.06 -3.88 -2.68
CA ALA A 30 -5.33 -3.70 -2.00
C ALA A 30 -6.46 -4.54 -2.61
N ASN A 31 -7.43 -4.90 -1.78
CA ASN A 31 -8.70 -5.42 -2.24
C ASN A 31 -9.47 -4.31 -2.98
N GLU A 32 -10.14 -4.64 -4.08
CA GLU A 32 -10.85 -3.64 -4.90
C GLU A 32 -12.20 -3.20 -4.30
N ARG A 33 -12.77 -3.97 -3.36
CA ARG A 33 -14.14 -3.77 -2.85
C ARG A 33 -14.23 -3.47 -1.37
N ARG A 34 -13.25 -3.92 -0.57
CA ARG A 34 -13.34 -3.85 0.89
C ARG A 34 -12.05 -3.27 1.48
N PRO A 35 -12.13 -2.26 2.36
CA PRO A 35 -10.96 -1.70 3.03
C PRO A 35 -10.29 -2.77 3.91
N GLY A 36 -9.05 -3.10 3.61
CA GLY A 36 -8.31 -4.14 4.32
C GLY A 36 -8.72 -5.57 3.97
N GLY A 37 -9.52 -5.79 2.93
CA GLY A 37 -9.97 -7.11 2.52
C GLY A 37 -10.72 -7.84 3.63
N ASP A 38 -10.21 -9.00 4.03
CA ASP A 38 -10.82 -9.88 5.03
C ASP A 38 -9.94 -9.95 6.31
N TRP A 39 -9.33 -8.81 6.68
CA TRP A 39 -8.35 -8.73 7.78
C TRP A 39 -8.90 -9.16 9.14
N GLU A 40 -10.19 -8.94 9.39
CA GLU A 40 -10.88 -9.28 10.65
C GLU A 40 -11.08 -10.79 10.82
N ILE A 41 -11.30 -11.52 9.71
CA ILE A 41 -11.66 -12.94 9.73
C ILE A 41 -10.46 -13.87 9.51
N GLY A 42 -9.24 -13.36 9.67
CA GLY A 42 -8.05 -14.20 9.72
C GLY A 42 -7.37 -14.47 8.38
N ARG A 43 -7.90 -14.00 7.24
CA ARG A 43 -7.30 -14.23 5.92
C ARG A 43 -5.88 -13.68 5.80
N VAL A 44 -4.94 -14.50 5.36
CA VAL A 44 -3.52 -14.11 5.27
C VAL A 44 -3.20 -13.65 3.84
N GLY A 45 -3.29 -12.35 3.60
CA GLY A 45 -2.80 -11.69 2.39
C GLY A 45 -1.86 -10.52 2.71
N TYR A 46 -1.39 -9.82 1.67
CA TYR A 46 -0.47 -8.69 1.84
C TYR A 46 -1.14 -7.53 2.59
N GLU A 47 -2.33 -7.13 2.14
CA GLU A 47 -3.12 -6.06 2.75
C GLU A 47 -3.53 -6.43 4.17
N GLU A 48 -4.05 -7.65 4.40
CA GLU A 48 -4.54 -8.07 5.71
C GLU A 48 -3.44 -8.09 6.78
N LYS A 49 -2.21 -8.49 6.41
CA LYS A 49 -1.06 -8.43 7.31
C LYS A 49 -0.73 -6.99 7.71
N LEU A 50 -0.84 -6.04 6.78
CA LEU A 50 -0.57 -4.64 7.07
C LEU A 50 -1.71 -4.01 7.90
N CYS A 51 -2.97 -4.28 7.57
CA CYS A 51 -4.14 -3.82 8.33
C CYS A 51 -4.12 -4.31 9.78
N ARG A 52 -3.68 -5.55 10.04
CA ARG A 52 -3.55 -6.04 11.42
C ARG A 52 -2.46 -5.36 12.22
N ARG A 53 -1.48 -4.72 11.58
CA ARG A 53 -0.32 -4.09 12.22
C ARG A 53 -0.41 -2.58 12.32
N SER A 54 -1.43 -1.99 11.71
CA SER A 54 -1.52 -0.56 11.51
C SER A 54 -2.97 -0.08 11.56
N ASN A 55 -3.17 1.22 11.36
CA ASN A 55 -4.50 1.81 11.15
C ASN A 55 -4.94 1.81 9.67
N LEU A 56 -4.26 1.08 8.75
CA LEU A 56 -4.53 1.16 7.31
C LEU A 56 -6.01 0.91 6.94
N SER A 57 -6.70 -0.04 7.60
CA SER A 57 -8.13 -0.27 7.30
C SER A 57 -9.00 0.96 7.60
N ALA A 58 -8.67 1.71 8.65
CA ALA A 58 -9.35 2.95 9.00
C ALA A 58 -9.03 4.06 8.00
N THR A 59 -7.77 4.20 7.55
CA THR A 59 -7.39 5.21 6.54
C THR A 59 -8.03 4.91 5.19
N LEU A 60 -8.11 3.63 4.80
CA LEU A 60 -8.79 3.20 3.58
C LEU A 60 -10.29 3.48 3.61
N ASN A 61 -10.93 3.40 4.78
CA ASN A 61 -12.36 3.64 4.94
C ASN A 61 -12.71 5.13 5.14
N THR A 62 -11.71 6.00 5.29
CA THR A 62 -11.91 7.42 5.59
C THR A 62 -11.46 8.28 4.42
N PRO A 63 -12.38 8.88 3.64
CA PRO A 63 -12.02 9.84 2.61
C PRO A 63 -11.29 11.06 3.16
N TRP A 64 -10.57 11.76 2.28
CA TRP A 64 -9.91 13.00 2.65
C TRP A 64 -10.92 14.03 3.17
N PRO A 65 -10.57 14.88 4.16
CA PRO A 65 -11.44 15.96 4.61
C PRO A 65 -11.90 16.81 3.42
N ASN A 66 -13.22 17.02 3.30
CA ASN A 66 -13.89 17.74 2.19
C ASN A 66 -13.92 16.99 0.84
N SER A 67 -13.59 15.70 0.80
CA SER A 67 -13.92 14.86 -0.35
C SER A 67 -15.45 14.82 -0.54
N PRO A 68 -15.97 14.94 -1.77
CA PRO A 68 -17.39 14.72 -2.04
C PRO A 68 -17.78 13.25 -1.87
N GLU A 69 -16.80 12.33 -1.88
CA GLU A 69 -17.02 10.91 -1.73
C GLU A 69 -17.22 10.52 -0.25
N LEU A 70 -18.25 9.71 0.02
CA LEU A 70 -18.53 9.19 1.36
C LEU A 70 -17.61 8.04 1.76
N ASN A 71 -16.98 7.38 0.79
CA ASN A 71 -16.02 6.30 1.00
C ASN A 71 -15.01 6.25 -0.17
N ASN A 72 -13.92 5.51 -0.01
CA ASN A 72 -12.92 5.34 -1.07
C ASN A 72 -13.15 4.08 -1.94
N TYR A 73 -14.32 3.43 -1.83
CA TYR A 73 -14.56 2.09 -2.39
C TYR A 73 -15.86 2.00 -3.20
N PRO A 74 -15.88 1.21 -4.29
CA PRO A 74 -14.80 0.36 -4.79
C PRO A 74 -13.65 1.14 -5.42
N ILE A 75 -12.42 0.62 -5.33
CA ILE A 75 -11.27 1.24 -5.99
C ILE A 75 -11.41 1.03 -7.50
N PRO A 76 -11.37 2.09 -8.33
CA PRO A 76 -11.39 1.96 -9.78
C PRO A 76 -10.25 1.07 -10.30
N SER A 77 -10.44 0.39 -11.43
CA SER A 77 -9.46 -0.58 -11.94
C SER A 77 -8.06 0.00 -12.18
N GLN A 78 -7.99 1.27 -12.60
CA GLN A 78 -6.75 2.04 -12.78
C GLN A 78 -6.52 3.07 -11.67
N GLY A 79 -7.36 3.07 -10.63
CA GLY A 79 -7.27 3.99 -9.50
C GLY A 79 -6.40 3.45 -8.37
N GLY A 80 -6.15 4.32 -7.40
CA GLY A 80 -5.47 3.98 -6.16
C GLY A 80 -5.87 4.93 -5.03
N ILE A 81 -5.59 4.52 -3.80
CA ILE A 81 -5.81 5.34 -2.60
C ILE A 81 -4.46 5.65 -1.99
N LEU A 82 -4.13 6.94 -1.85
CA LEU A 82 -2.99 7.39 -1.06
C LEU A 82 -3.43 7.63 0.38
N SER A 83 -2.95 6.80 1.30
CA SER A 83 -3.01 7.05 2.74
C SER A 83 -1.69 7.69 3.17
N ASP A 84 -1.67 9.02 3.35
CA ASP A 84 -0.43 9.77 3.62
C ASP A 84 0.23 9.39 4.96
N VAL A 85 -0.57 9.06 5.97
CA VAL A 85 -0.09 8.74 7.33
C VAL A 85 -0.74 7.44 7.82
N VAL A 86 -0.09 6.31 7.55
CA VAL A 86 -0.43 5.01 8.12
C VAL A 86 0.48 4.73 9.30
N VAL A 87 -0.11 4.58 10.49
CA VAL A 87 0.61 4.33 11.74
C VAL A 87 0.71 2.83 11.98
N VAL A 88 1.93 2.32 11.97
CA VAL A 88 2.29 0.94 12.33
C VAL A 88 2.62 0.90 13.82
N CYS A 89 1.84 0.11 14.55
CA CYS A 89 1.96 -0.04 16.00
C CYS A 89 2.25 -1.48 16.44
N ARG A 90 2.30 -2.43 15.49
CA ARG A 90 2.62 -3.84 15.77
C ARG A 90 3.81 -4.37 14.96
N GLY A 91 4.56 -5.25 15.61
CA GLY A 91 5.65 -6.04 15.07
C GLY A 91 5.21 -6.97 13.94
N PRO A 92 6.13 -7.75 13.36
CA PRO A 92 5.89 -8.53 12.16
C PRO A 92 4.73 -9.52 12.28
N HIS A 93 4.27 -10.00 11.12
CA HIS A 93 3.03 -10.77 10.98
C HIS A 93 3.04 -12.17 11.62
N ASP A 94 4.17 -12.58 12.18
CA ASP A 94 4.34 -13.83 12.94
C ASP A 94 3.79 -13.69 14.37
N ARG A 95 3.94 -12.52 14.99
CA ARG A 95 3.59 -12.31 16.41
C ARG A 95 2.65 -11.13 16.66
N TYR A 96 2.69 -10.10 15.82
CA TYR A 96 1.91 -8.86 16.03
C TYR A 96 2.12 -8.22 17.41
N ASP A 97 3.30 -8.41 18.00
CA ASP A 97 3.67 -7.81 19.29
C ASP A 97 3.54 -6.29 19.23
N ARG A 98 3.16 -5.67 20.36
CA ARG A 98 3.10 -4.20 20.42
C ARG A 98 4.52 -3.63 20.27
N LEU A 99 4.66 -2.60 19.45
CA LEU A 99 5.92 -1.86 19.34
C LEU A 99 6.03 -0.82 20.44
N ASP A 100 7.25 -0.61 20.95
CA ASP A 100 7.57 0.43 21.93
C ASP A 100 7.40 1.84 21.35
N SER A 101 7.57 1.98 20.04
CA SER A 101 7.38 3.21 19.28
C SER A 101 6.46 2.98 18.09
N TRP A 102 5.70 4.00 17.74
CA TRP A 102 4.86 3.99 16.54
C TRP A 102 5.61 4.60 15.38
N PHE A 103 5.40 4.02 14.20
CA PHE A 103 6.03 4.48 12.97
C PHE A 103 4.95 4.87 11.98
N ASP A 104 5.09 6.02 11.34
CA ASP A 104 4.23 6.41 10.23
C ASP A 104 4.91 6.12 8.89
N LEU A 105 4.13 5.68 7.90
CA LEU A 105 4.55 5.63 6.51
C LEU A 105 3.39 5.95 5.56
N PRO A 106 3.68 6.55 4.39
CA PRO A 106 2.69 6.66 3.34
C PRO A 106 2.43 5.29 2.70
N VAL A 107 1.17 5.00 2.37
CA VAL A 107 0.77 3.77 1.70
C VAL A 107 -0.05 4.10 0.46
N VAL A 108 0.35 3.54 -0.69
CA VAL A 108 -0.35 3.63 -1.97
C VAL A 108 -1.05 2.30 -2.20
N SER A 109 -2.37 2.28 -2.00
CA SER A 109 -3.20 1.09 -2.14
C SER A 109 -3.77 0.99 -3.55
N VAL A 110 -3.35 -0.03 -4.31
CA VAL A 110 -3.78 -0.25 -5.70
C VAL A 110 -4.23 -1.70 -5.88
N PRO A 111 -5.40 -1.96 -6.50
CA PRO A 111 -5.86 -3.31 -6.74
C PRO A 111 -5.04 -3.96 -7.86
N PRO A 112 -4.39 -5.13 -7.62
CA PRO A 112 -3.64 -5.83 -8.66
C PRO A 112 -4.58 -6.37 -9.76
N THR A 113 -4.01 -6.75 -10.91
CA THR A 113 -4.74 -7.57 -11.89
C THR A 113 -5.01 -8.95 -11.26
N ARG A 114 -6.26 -9.38 -11.22
CA ARG A 114 -6.63 -10.67 -10.61
C ARG A 114 -6.25 -11.81 -11.55
N TRP A 115 -5.41 -12.72 -11.07
CA TRP A 115 -5.06 -13.98 -11.74
C TRP A 115 -4.76 -13.82 -13.25
N PRO A 116 -3.83 -12.93 -13.64
CA PRO A 116 -3.49 -12.78 -15.04
C PRO A 116 -3.00 -14.13 -15.58
N LYS A 117 -3.49 -14.51 -16.76
CA LYS A 117 -3.09 -15.77 -17.38
C LYS A 117 -1.63 -15.65 -17.81
N LEU A 118 -0.82 -16.61 -17.37
CA LEU A 118 0.59 -16.71 -17.72
C LEU A 118 0.79 -17.85 -18.72
N LYS A 119 1.85 -17.77 -19.52
CA LYS A 119 2.30 -18.87 -20.39
C LYS A 119 2.71 -20.06 -19.54
N ASN A 120 2.87 -21.24 -20.17
CA ASN A 120 3.22 -22.50 -19.49
C ASN A 120 4.47 -22.42 -18.61
N ASN A 121 5.36 -21.45 -18.83
CA ASN A 121 6.57 -21.23 -18.02
C ASN A 121 6.37 -20.28 -16.82
N GLY A 122 5.18 -19.70 -16.61
CA GLY A 122 4.87 -18.83 -15.47
C GLY A 122 5.58 -17.47 -15.45
N HIS A 123 6.37 -17.11 -16.47
CA HIS A 123 7.20 -15.91 -16.46
C HIS A 123 6.74 -14.81 -17.43
N LYS A 124 5.76 -15.11 -18.28
CA LYS A 124 5.23 -14.18 -19.28
C LYS A 124 3.71 -14.24 -19.27
N TYR A 125 3.08 -13.08 -19.46
CA TYR A 125 1.64 -13.01 -19.71
C TYR A 125 1.28 -13.75 -20.99
N SER A 126 0.13 -14.42 -20.96
CA SER A 126 -0.47 -15.06 -22.12
C SER A 126 -1.16 -14.05 -23.02
N PHE A 127 -1.72 -12.98 -22.44
CA PHE A 127 -2.46 -11.93 -23.15
C PHE A 127 -1.78 -10.58 -23.00
N ALA A 128 -1.76 -9.79 -24.07
CA ALA A 128 -1.14 -8.47 -24.07
C ALA A 128 -1.95 -7.49 -23.21
N GLU A 129 -3.27 -7.63 -23.22
CA GLU A 129 -4.23 -6.81 -22.50
C GLU A 129 -4.00 -6.89 -20.99
N GLU A 130 -3.80 -8.09 -20.42
CA GLU A 130 -3.51 -8.27 -18.99
C GLU A 130 -2.13 -7.71 -18.61
N ARG A 131 -1.15 -7.79 -19.53
CA ARG A 131 0.17 -7.18 -19.34
C ARG A 131 0.08 -5.67 -19.29
N GLU A 132 -0.60 -5.05 -20.25
CA GLU A 132 -0.79 -3.60 -20.30
C GLU A 132 -1.62 -3.12 -19.11
N MET A 133 -2.69 -3.84 -18.73
CA MET A 133 -3.47 -3.52 -17.53
C MET A 133 -2.61 -3.55 -16.26
N THR A 134 -1.75 -4.55 -16.10
CA THR A 134 -0.85 -4.61 -14.94
C THR A 134 0.17 -3.47 -14.97
N ARG A 135 0.69 -3.12 -16.16
CA ARG A 135 1.60 -1.99 -16.34
C ARG A 135 0.94 -0.66 -15.97
N ASP A 136 -0.29 -0.43 -16.41
CA ASP A 136 -0.99 0.82 -16.14
C ASP A 136 -1.36 0.96 -14.66
N LYS A 137 -1.73 -0.15 -13.99
CA LYS A 137 -1.90 -0.18 -12.53
C LYS A 137 -0.60 0.16 -11.79
N LEU A 138 0.54 -0.37 -12.23
CA LEU A 138 1.84 -0.04 -11.64
C LEU A 138 2.23 1.40 -11.88
N ARG A 139 1.95 1.95 -13.08
CA ARG A 139 2.19 3.37 -13.38
C ARG A 139 1.34 4.29 -12.51
N GLY A 140 0.08 3.94 -12.25
CA GLY A 140 -0.77 4.70 -11.34
C GLY A 140 -0.29 4.69 -9.88
N ALA A 141 0.60 3.75 -9.52
CA ALA A 141 1.16 3.63 -8.18
C ALA A 141 2.50 4.37 -7.98
N LEU A 142 3.14 4.83 -9.07
CA LEU A 142 4.47 5.44 -9.10
C LEU A 142 4.40 6.93 -9.46
#